data_AF-A0A5S9PMZ8-F1
#
_entry.id   AF-A0A5S9PMZ8-F1
#
_cell.length_a   1.000
_cell.length_b   1.000
_cell.length_c   1.000
_cell.angle_alpha   90.00
_cell.angle_beta   90.00
_cell.angle_gamma   90.00
#
_symmetry.space_group_name_H-M   'P 1'
#
loop_
_entity.id
_entity.type
_entity.pdbx_description
1 polymer ?
#
loop_
_entity_poly.entity_id
_entity_poly.type
_entity_poly.pdbx_seq_one_letter_code
_entity_poly.pdbx_strand_id
1 'polypeptide(L)'
;MEYALILLQCFLLVYMVKKLFKKNPFSFFLFAVAYHLVFLVLSLLITINSNLLVRDKLKIVDVEAFSLYTFMFTCCLCAFYYVRKKLRVEQFNYSALNDVPRVNRLFVYLLFWASGISILAYGASTGFGSSMGDYEARYEQTRGLGALYLFMPFFVPYFFWKIWASAKTSAFWFYSASFVGFGLLVFLFTVGLRFYFLLSIVCVTLTMYHTGRIKFRTMLALICLFPFVVGGLAMMRYGYSENSSGFAFIPQLLLFLQGDIFPVDAFYNIYEHCSSAGGVVQCPGTILLENQLLRMVPRVLWEEKPDIMLSGSAYYTQFVVGSLRELTLSPTIFGEGILVSASSAGILIYYLAAISVLVAIDFGIFRYPTFAIVLSGFFPKVFDWHRGGFSLFLYWLITVFVVFCLFYALSRLIDIGLRDSVSTIRNHSRR
;
A
#
# COMPACT_ATOMS: atom_id res chain seq x y z
N MET A 1 26.45 -2.63 20.03
CA MET A 1 25.49 -3.71 20.39
C MET A 1 24.30 -3.70 19.42
N GLU A 2 23.91 -2.52 18.93
CA GLU A 2 22.78 -2.31 18.01
C GLU A 2 22.90 -3.11 16.69
N TYR A 3 24.08 -3.17 16.07
CA TYR A 3 24.26 -3.93 14.81
C TYR A 3 23.97 -5.42 14.98
N ALA A 4 24.35 -6.01 16.11
CA ALA A 4 24.04 -7.41 16.41
C ALA A 4 22.53 -7.62 16.58
N LEU A 5 21.83 -6.64 17.19
CA LEU A 5 20.37 -6.66 17.33
C LEU A 5 19.68 -6.57 15.96
N ILE A 6 20.13 -5.68 15.07
CA ILE A 6 19.59 -5.55 13.71
C ILE A 6 19.83 -6.83 12.91
N LEU A 7 21.03 -7.43 13.00
CA LEU A 7 21.33 -8.70 12.34
C LEU A 7 20.44 -9.85 12.85
N LEU A 8 20.20 -9.91 14.17
CA LEU A 8 19.28 -10.88 14.77
C LEU A 8 17.84 -10.69 14.24
N GLN A 9 17.36 -9.44 14.16
CA GLN A 9 16.05 -9.13 13.58
C GLN A 9 15.98 -9.58 12.11
N CYS A 10 16.98 -9.26 11.30
CA CYS A 10 17.07 -9.70 9.91
C CYS A 10 17.01 -11.23 9.79
N PHE A 11 17.74 -11.95 10.63
CA PHE A 11 17.70 -13.42 10.65
C PHE A 11 16.30 -13.97 10.95
N LEU A 12 15.63 -13.42 11.98
CA LEU A 12 14.26 -13.82 12.35
C LEU A 12 13.26 -13.54 11.22
N LEU A 13 13.35 -12.36 10.59
CA LEU A 13 12.46 -11.97 9.50
C LEU A 13 12.72 -12.81 8.24
N VAL A 14 13.98 -13.09 7.89
CA VAL A 14 14.32 -14.01 6.78
C VAL A 14 13.74 -15.40 7.03
N TYR A 15 13.85 -15.91 8.25
CA TYR A 15 13.24 -17.19 8.62
C TYR A 15 11.71 -17.16 8.44
N MET A 16 11.04 -16.11 8.92
CA MET A 16 9.60 -15.92 8.78
C MET A 16 9.18 -15.81 7.31
N VAL A 17 9.85 -14.97 6.51
CA VAL A 17 9.61 -14.82 5.07
C VAL A 17 9.72 -16.17 4.38
N LYS A 18 10.80 -16.94 4.61
CA LYS A 18 11.00 -18.26 3.99
C LYS A 18 9.87 -19.24 4.33
N LYS A 19 9.39 -19.24 5.59
CA LYS A 19 8.31 -20.13 6.04
C LYS A 19 6.95 -19.71 5.49
N LEU A 20 6.64 -18.42 5.55
CA LEU A 20 5.37 -17.85 5.10
C LEU A 20 5.24 -17.89 3.58
N PHE A 21 6.30 -17.53 2.85
CA PHE A 21 6.31 -17.49 1.38
C PHE A 21 6.05 -18.88 0.77
N LYS A 22 6.60 -19.95 1.37
CA LYS A 22 6.31 -21.33 0.95
C LYS A 22 4.85 -21.73 1.14
N LYS A 23 4.15 -21.10 2.08
CA LYS A 23 2.78 -21.45 2.48
C LYS A 23 1.74 -20.60 1.74
N ASN A 24 1.95 -19.30 1.68
CA ASN A 24 1.11 -18.36 0.94
C ASN A 24 1.93 -17.12 0.51
N PRO A 25 2.30 -16.98 -0.77
CA PRO A 25 3.05 -15.82 -1.26
C PRO A 25 2.24 -14.51 -1.31
N PHE A 26 0.91 -14.57 -1.17
CA PHE A 26 0.00 -13.40 -1.22
C PHE A 26 -0.55 -13.02 0.17
N SER A 27 0.13 -13.43 1.23
CA SER A 27 -0.21 -13.08 2.61
C SER A 27 0.12 -11.61 2.90
N PHE A 28 -0.83 -10.86 3.48
CA PHE A 28 -0.64 -9.46 3.88
C PHE A 28 0.45 -9.35 4.94
N PHE A 29 0.43 -10.28 5.89
CA PHE A 29 1.44 -10.36 6.93
C PHE A 29 2.82 -10.74 6.38
N LEU A 30 2.89 -11.62 5.38
CA LEU A 30 4.15 -11.91 4.70
C LEU A 30 4.72 -10.64 4.06
N PHE A 31 3.88 -9.85 3.40
CA PHE A 31 4.30 -8.60 2.79
C PHE A 31 4.82 -7.61 3.84
N ALA A 32 4.14 -7.46 4.97
CA ALA A 32 4.61 -6.64 6.09
C ALA A 32 5.98 -7.09 6.63
N VAL A 33 6.17 -8.40 6.83
CA VAL A 33 7.46 -8.97 7.29
C VAL A 33 8.57 -8.76 6.26
N ALA A 34 8.27 -8.99 4.97
CA ALA A 34 9.23 -8.81 3.89
C ALA A 34 9.61 -7.34 3.71
N TYR A 35 8.65 -6.44 3.80
CA TYR A 35 8.89 -5.00 3.71
C TYR A 35 9.74 -4.52 4.90
N HIS A 36 9.42 -4.93 6.12
CA HIS A 36 10.21 -4.57 7.32
C HIS A 36 11.64 -5.09 7.21
N LEU A 37 11.85 -6.28 6.67
CA LEU A 37 13.18 -6.80 6.36
C LEU A 37 13.95 -5.89 5.39
N VAL A 38 13.31 -5.45 4.29
CA VAL A 38 13.95 -4.54 3.34
C VAL A 38 14.25 -3.19 4.00
N PHE A 39 13.33 -2.67 4.81
CA PHE A 39 13.52 -1.43 5.56
C PHE A 39 14.73 -1.52 6.49
N LEU A 40 14.89 -2.61 7.24
CA LEU A 40 16.04 -2.84 8.12
C LEU A 40 17.35 -2.96 7.34
N VAL A 41 17.37 -3.73 6.25
CA VAL A 41 18.58 -3.91 5.43
C VAL A 41 19.00 -2.58 4.80
N LEU A 42 18.05 -1.80 4.28
CA LEU A 42 18.35 -0.50 3.69
C LEU A 42 18.85 0.49 4.74
N SER A 43 18.21 0.53 5.92
CA SER A 43 18.64 1.37 7.04
C SER A 43 20.06 1.02 7.49
N LEU A 44 20.38 -0.27 7.55
CA LEU A 44 21.73 -0.75 7.86
C LEU A 44 22.74 -0.33 6.79
N LEU A 45 22.40 -0.48 5.50
CA LEU A 45 23.26 -0.06 4.40
C LEU A 45 23.52 1.45 4.41
N ILE A 46 22.51 2.27 4.73
CA ILE A 46 22.66 3.73 4.87
C ILE A 46 23.56 4.06 6.07
N THR A 47 23.36 3.40 7.20
CA THR A 47 24.14 3.62 8.42
C THR A 47 25.62 3.30 8.19
N ILE A 48 25.92 2.18 7.52
CA ILE A 48 27.29 1.76 7.20
C ILE A 48 27.93 2.66 6.13
N ASN A 49 27.16 3.14 5.15
CA ASN A 49 27.64 3.93 4.02
C ASN A 49 27.38 5.43 4.16
N SER A 50 27.26 5.96 5.38
CA SER A 50 26.99 7.39 5.65
C SER A 50 28.02 8.35 5.00
N ASN A 51 29.20 7.85 4.62
CA ASN A 51 30.20 8.58 3.84
C ASN A 51 29.96 8.61 2.31
N LEU A 52 29.15 7.70 1.74
CA LEU A 52 28.95 7.52 0.30
C LEU A 52 27.60 8.04 -0.21
N LEU A 53 26.58 8.14 0.65
CA LEU A 53 25.18 8.45 0.27
C LEU A 53 24.59 9.63 1.04
N VAL A 54 25.22 10.81 0.95
CA VAL A 54 24.75 12.12 1.46
C VAL A 54 25.45 12.56 2.75
N ARG A 55 26.46 13.42 2.57
CA ARG A 55 27.32 13.96 3.63
C ARG A 55 26.63 14.92 4.60
N ASP A 56 25.42 15.42 4.32
CA ASP A 56 24.86 16.56 5.10
C ASP A 56 23.37 16.47 5.51
N LYS A 57 22.59 15.45 5.09
CA LYS A 57 21.15 15.36 5.43
C LYS A 57 20.74 14.16 6.29
N LEU A 58 21.60 13.17 6.46
CA LEU A 58 21.30 11.92 7.17
C LEU A 58 22.28 11.73 8.31
N LYS A 59 22.39 12.71 9.21
CA LYS A 59 22.98 12.43 10.52
C LYS A 59 21.98 11.59 11.27
N ILE A 60 22.24 10.30 11.39
CA ILE A 60 21.48 9.42 12.28
C ILE A 60 21.85 9.86 13.71
N VAL A 61 21.02 10.71 14.30
CA VAL A 61 21.28 11.32 15.61
C VAL A 61 21.16 10.30 16.74
N ASP A 62 20.38 9.22 16.55
CA ASP A 62 20.11 8.23 17.59
C ASP A 62 19.86 6.82 17.00
N VAL A 63 20.93 6.05 16.78
CA VAL A 63 20.88 4.65 16.31
C VAL A 63 20.20 3.74 17.35
N GLU A 64 20.32 4.08 18.64
CA GLU A 64 19.80 3.29 19.74
C GLU A 64 18.26 3.32 19.73
N ALA A 65 17.66 4.51 19.67
CA ALA A 65 16.22 4.67 19.56
C ALA A 65 15.66 3.93 18.34
N PHE A 66 16.27 4.12 17.17
CA PHE A 66 15.86 3.40 15.95
C PHE A 66 15.91 1.87 16.14
N SER A 67 17.00 1.35 16.71
CA SER A 67 17.16 -0.08 16.95
C SER A 67 16.10 -0.62 17.92
N LEU A 68 15.73 0.16 18.95
CA LEU A 68 14.71 -0.19 19.93
C LEU A 68 13.32 -0.26 19.29
N TYR A 69 12.89 0.76 18.55
CA TYR A 69 11.55 0.79 17.95
C TYR A 69 11.37 -0.27 16.86
N THR A 70 12.40 -0.49 16.05
CA THR A 70 12.38 -1.58 15.06
C THR A 70 12.39 -2.95 15.73
N PHE A 71 13.11 -3.11 16.83
CA PHE A 71 13.09 -4.34 17.63
C PHE A 71 11.72 -4.61 18.23
N MET A 72 11.08 -3.60 18.84
CA MET A 72 9.71 -3.71 19.37
C MET A 72 8.71 -4.16 18.29
N PHE A 73 8.81 -3.57 17.09
CA PHE A 73 7.98 -3.96 15.95
C PHE A 73 8.27 -5.40 15.49
N THR A 74 9.54 -5.79 15.43
CA THR A 74 9.95 -7.17 15.12
C THR A 74 9.39 -8.16 16.15
N CYS A 75 9.44 -7.82 17.44
CA CYS A 75 8.83 -8.63 18.50
C CYS A 75 7.31 -8.78 18.30
N CYS A 76 6.61 -7.71 17.93
CA CYS A 76 5.18 -7.78 17.61
C CYS A 76 4.91 -8.70 16.40
N LEU A 77 5.71 -8.59 15.33
CA LEU A 77 5.62 -9.51 14.18
C LEU A 77 5.86 -10.96 14.62
N CYS A 78 6.88 -11.24 15.42
CA CYS A 78 7.12 -12.58 15.93
C CYS A 78 5.95 -13.10 16.76
N ALA A 79 5.38 -12.28 17.67
CA ALA A 79 4.21 -12.65 18.46
C ALA A 79 3.01 -13.02 17.56
N PHE A 80 2.70 -12.18 16.58
CA PHE A 80 1.60 -12.44 15.65
C PHE A 80 1.87 -13.60 14.69
N TYR A 81 3.12 -13.91 14.36
CA TYR A 81 3.46 -15.13 13.64
C TYR A 81 3.03 -16.39 14.42
N TYR A 82 3.24 -16.41 15.74
CA TYR A 82 2.75 -17.51 16.59
C TYR A 82 1.22 -17.53 16.70
N VAL A 83 0.57 -16.37 16.81
CA VAL A 83 -0.90 -16.26 16.82
C VAL A 83 -1.50 -16.85 15.53
N ARG A 84 -0.96 -16.48 14.37
CA ARG A 84 -1.40 -17.01 13.07
C ARG A 84 -1.29 -18.53 12.99
N LYS A 85 -0.19 -19.09 13.48
CA LYS A 85 0.01 -20.55 13.53
C LYS A 85 -1.08 -21.21 14.38
N LYS A 86 -1.43 -20.64 15.54
CA LYS A 86 -2.53 -21.14 16.37
C LYS A 86 -3.89 -21.02 15.69
N LEU A 87 -4.14 -19.93 14.96
CA LEU A 87 -5.38 -19.71 14.21
C LEU A 87 -5.47 -20.53 12.90
N ARG A 88 -4.43 -21.33 12.57
CA ARG A 88 -4.34 -22.14 11.33
C ARG A 88 -4.46 -21.32 10.04
N VAL A 89 -3.97 -20.07 10.09
CA VAL A 89 -3.92 -19.09 9.00
C VAL A 89 -2.70 -19.41 8.13
N GLU A 90 -2.72 -20.56 7.44
CA GLU A 90 -1.50 -21.11 6.84
C GLU A 90 -1.59 -21.44 5.35
N GLN A 91 -2.73 -21.88 4.81
CA GLN A 91 -2.82 -22.26 3.39
C GLN A 91 -4.10 -21.72 2.77
N PHE A 92 -3.97 -20.97 1.67
CA PHE A 92 -5.10 -20.52 0.88
C PHE A 92 -5.36 -21.53 -0.23
N ASN A 93 -6.60 -22.03 -0.32
CA ASN A 93 -6.98 -22.92 -1.41
C ASN A 93 -7.30 -22.09 -2.67
N TYR A 94 -6.27 -21.87 -3.47
CA TYR A 94 -6.34 -21.18 -4.75
C TYR A 94 -7.31 -21.79 -5.76
N SER A 95 -7.61 -23.09 -5.67
CA SER A 95 -8.61 -23.73 -6.55
C SER A 95 -10.02 -23.20 -6.33
N ALA A 96 -10.33 -22.69 -5.13
CA ALA A 96 -11.63 -22.09 -4.81
C ALA A 96 -11.91 -20.80 -5.62
N LEU A 97 -10.89 -20.20 -6.26
CA LEU A 97 -11.06 -19.05 -7.16
C LEU A 97 -11.66 -19.43 -8.52
N ASN A 98 -11.70 -20.73 -8.86
CA ASN A 98 -12.34 -21.22 -10.08
C ASN A 98 -13.86 -21.39 -9.91
N ASP A 99 -14.32 -21.70 -8.69
CA ASP A 99 -15.73 -22.00 -8.37
C ASP A 99 -16.45 -20.79 -7.77
N VAL A 100 -16.16 -19.60 -8.30
CA VAL A 100 -16.69 -18.34 -7.77
C VAL A 100 -18.17 -18.20 -8.16
N PRO A 101 -19.10 -18.04 -7.19
CA PRO A 101 -20.51 -17.85 -7.46
C PRO A 101 -20.80 -16.73 -8.47
N ARG A 102 -21.87 -16.85 -9.26
CA ARG A 102 -22.26 -15.86 -10.28
C ARG A 102 -22.30 -14.42 -9.74
N VAL A 103 -22.91 -14.23 -8.58
CA VAL A 103 -22.99 -12.93 -7.88
C VAL A 103 -21.60 -12.32 -7.69
N ASN A 104 -20.66 -13.12 -7.19
CA ASN A 104 -19.29 -12.65 -6.93
C ASN A 104 -18.57 -12.29 -8.23
N ARG A 105 -18.82 -13.03 -9.32
CA ARG A 105 -18.28 -12.66 -10.64
C ARG A 105 -18.84 -11.31 -11.09
N LEU A 106 -20.16 -11.12 -10.99
CA LEU A 106 -20.82 -9.86 -11.35
C LEU A 106 -20.26 -8.69 -10.53
N PHE A 107 -20.11 -8.87 -9.23
CA PHE A 107 -19.48 -7.91 -8.32
C PHE A 107 -18.09 -7.45 -8.82
N VAL A 108 -17.21 -8.40 -9.16
CA VAL A 108 -15.85 -8.10 -9.67
C VAL A 108 -15.91 -7.36 -11.02
N TYR A 109 -16.85 -7.72 -11.89
CA TYR A 109 -17.05 -7.01 -13.15
C TYR A 109 -17.52 -5.57 -12.94
N LEU A 110 -18.47 -5.33 -12.01
CA LEU A 110 -18.94 -3.98 -11.69
C LEU A 110 -17.79 -3.10 -11.16
N LEU A 111 -16.94 -3.66 -10.32
CA LEU A 111 -15.74 -2.99 -9.81
C LEU A 111 -14.75 -2.63 -10.93
N PHE A 112 -14.50 -3.55 -11.85
CA PHE A 112 -13.65 -3.31 -13.02
C PHE A 112 -14.19 -2.18 -13.90
N TRP A 113 -15.50 -2.19 -14.18
CA TRP A 113 -16.13 -1.13 -14.96
C TRP A 113 -16.09 0.22 -14.25
N ALA A 114 -16.37 0.26 -12.95
CA ALA A 114 -16.26 1.48 -12.15
C ALA A 114 -14.84 2.06 -12.17
N SER A 115 -13.82 1.20 -12.08
CA SER A 115 -12.41 1.58 -12.21
C SER A 115 -12.10 2.14 -13.60
N GLY A 116 -12.50 1.44 -14.67
CA GLY A 116 -12.28 1.88 -16.05
C GLY A 116 -12.93 3.23 -16.36
N ILE A 117 -14.20 3.40 -15.96
CA ILE A 117 -14.92 4.68 -16.10
C ILE A 117 -14.20 5.77 -15.32
N SER A 118 -13.71 5.48 -14.11
CA SER A 118 -13.03 6.47 -13.28
C SER A 118 -11.67 6.90 -13.85
N ILE A 119 -10.90 5.96 -14.40
CA ILE A 119 -9.63 6.26 -15.08
C ILE A 119 -9.87 7.13 -16.31
N LEU A 120 -10.86 6.78 -17.13
CA LEU A 120 -11.19 7.52 -18.34
C LEU A 120 -11.75 8.91 -18.03
N ALA A 121 -12.71 9.01 -17.10
CA ALA A 121 -13.29 10.28 -16.66
C ALA A 121 -12.23 11.20 -16.05
N TYR A 122 -11.33 10.64 -15.23
CA TYR A 122 -10.23 11.39 -14.67
C TYR A 122 -9.28 11.90 -15.75
N GLY A 123 -8.81 11.01 -16.64
CA GLY A 123 -7.94 11.38 -17.77
C GLY A 123 -8.58 12.43 -18.70
N ALA A 124 -9.90 12.37 -18.92
CA ALA A 124 -10.63 13.38 -19.67
C ALA A 124 -10.71 14.73 -18.93
N SER A 125 -10.84 14.71 -17.60
CA SER A 125 -10.94 15.92 -16.77
C SER A 125 -9.61 16.64 -16.53
N THR A 126 -8.52 15.89 -16.37
CA THR A 126 -7.21 16.44 -15.99
C THR A 126 -6.16 16.38 -17.10
N GLY A 127 -6.44 15.67 -18.20
CA GLY A 127 -5.43 15.33 -19.20
C GLY A 127 -4.35 14.37 -18.66
N PHE A 128 -3.25 14.23 -19.41
CA PHE A 128 -2.05 13.57 -18.92
C PHE A 128 -1.37 14.49 -17.90
N GLY A 129 -1.16 13.98 -16.68
CA GLY A 129 -0.63 14.78 -15.58
C GLY A 129 0.81 15.22 -15.82
N SER A 130 0.98 16.45 -16.33
CA SER A 130 2.27 17.11 -16.59
C SER A 130 2.31 18.55 -16.05
N SER A 131 1.72 18.82 -14.88
CA SER A 131 1.84 20.14 -14.23
C SER A 131 2.55 20.02 -12.87
N MET A 132 3.64 20.77 -12.74
CA MET A 132 4.32 21.06 -11.47
C MET A 132 3.61 22.28 -10.87
N GLY A 133 3.01 22.10 -9.70
CA GLY A 133 2.34 23.16 -8.95
C GLY A 133 2.20 22.77 -7.47
N ASP A 134 2.08 23.78 -6.60
CA ASP A 134 2.09 23.67 -5.14
C ASP A 134 1.15 22.61 -4.54
N TYR A 135 1.39 22.23 -3.29
CA TYR A 135 0.60 21.20 -2.58
C TYR A 135 -0.90 21.55 -2.58
N GLU A 136 -1.21 22.81 -2.29
CA GLU A 136 -2.57 23.37 -2.40
C GLU A 136 -3.08 23.29 -3.84
N ALA A 137 -2.26 23.63 -4.84
CA ALA A 137 -2.64 23.53 -6.25
C ALA A 137 -3.01 22.08 -6.66
N ARG A 138 -2.40 21.04 -6.09
CA ARG A 138 -2.83 19.64 -6.31
C ARG A 138 -4.15 19.32 -5.61
N TYR A 139 -4.35 19.80 -4.39
CA TYR A 139 -5.63 19.63 -3.70
C TYR A 139 -6.75 20.36 -4.41
N GLU A 140 -6.48 21.53 -4.98
CA GLU A 140 -7.40 22.30 -5.80
C GLU A 140 -7.68 21.59 -7.14
N GLN A 141 -6.64 21.10 -7.83
CA GLN A 141 -6.79 20.33 -9.08
C GLN A 141 -7.53 19.00 -8.89
N THR A 142 -7.42 18.40 -7.70
CA THR A 142 -8.12 17.15 -7.36
C THR A 142 -9.40 17.36 -6.57
N ARG A 143 -9.78 18.63 -6.33
CA ARG A 143 -11.00 19.00 -5.60
C ARG A 143 -12.21 18.47 -6.37
N GLY A 144 -13.04 17.70 -5.69
CA GLY A 144 -14.22 17.07 -6.31
C GLY A 144 -13.93 15.79 -7.11
N LEU A 145 -12.67 15.44 -7.39
CA LEU A 145 -12.29 14.22 -8.12
C LEU A 145 -11.99 13.03 -7.20
N GLY A 146 -12.14 13.19 -5.88
CA GLY A 146 -11.84 12.16 -4.89
C GLY A 146 -12.59 10.84 -5.09
N ALA A 147 -13.83 10.90 -5.60
CA ALA A 147 -14.59 9.70 -5.95
C ALA A 147 -13.94 8.92 -7.10
N LEU A 148 -13.45 9.61 -8.14
CA LEU A 148 -12.76 8.95 -9.25
C LEU A 148 -11.48 8.26 -8.77
N TYR A 149 -10.68 8.96 -7.96
CA TYR A 149 -9.49 8.42 -7.31
C TYR A 149 -9.76 7.17 -6.45
N LEU A 150 -10.90 7.16 -5.74
CA LEU A 150 -11.32 6.03 -4.91
C LEU A 150 -11.61 4.77 -5.74
N PHE A 151 -12.21 4.92 -6.92
CA PHE A 151 -12.60 3.79 -7.77
C PHE A 151 -11.47 3.27 -8.67
N MET A 152 -10.48 4.11 -9.00
CA MET A 152 -9.34 3.72 -9.83
C MET A 152 -8.70 2.38 -9.48
N PRO A 153 -8.40 2.01 -8.22
CA PRO A 153 -7.72 0.75 -7.91
C PRO A 153 -8.55 -0.53 -8.10
N PHE A 154 -9.84 -0.42 -8.39
CA PHE A 154 -10.72 -1.61 -8.43
C PHE A 154 -10.58 -2.51 -9.65
N PHE A 155 -9.68 -2.20 -10.59
CA PHE A 155 -9.25 -3.16 -11.61
C PHE A 155 -8.43 -4.32 -11.01
N VAL A 156 -7.76 -4.12 -9.87
CA VAL A 156 -6.84 -5.11 -9.27
C VAL A 156 -7.53 -6.45 -8.96
N PRO A 157 -8.67 -6.51 -8.24
CA PRO A 157 -9.41 -7.76 -8.02
C PRO A 157 -9.73 -8.54 -9.30
N TYR A 158 -10.14 -7.83 -10.35
CA TYR A 158 -10.53 -8.44 -11.62
C TYR A 158 -9.36 -9.13 -12.31
N PHE A 159 -8.24 -8.41 -12.48
CA PHE A 159 -7.07 -9.00 -13.12
C PHE A 159 -6.45 -10.09 -12.26
N PHE A 160 -6.38 -9.89 -10.94
CA PHE A 160 -5.86 -10.92 -10.03
C PHE A 160 -6.64 -12.24 -10.19
N TRP A 161 -7.98 -12.17 -10.16
CA TRP A 161 -8.83 -13.33 -10.38
C TRP A 161 -8.63 -13.94 -11.79
N LYS A 162 -8.65 -13.13 -12.85
CA LYS A 162 -8.53 -13.62 -14.23
C LYS A 162 -7.19 -14.25 -14.55
N ILE A 163 -6.10 -13.66 -14.08
CA ILE A 163 -4.74 -14.22 -14.24
C ILE A 163 -4.69 -15.61 -13.56
N TRP A 164 -5.29 -15.72 -12.37
CA TRP A 164 -5.27 -16.96 -11.61
C TRP A 164 -6.15 -18.07 -12.20
N ALA A 165 -7.36 -17.71 -12.65
CA ALA A 165 -8.31 -18.64 -13.25
C ALA A 165 -7.99 -19.00 -14.72
N SER A 166 -6.90 -18.45 -15.29
CA SER A 166 -6.53 -18.67 -16.69
C SER A 166 -5.91 -20.04 -16.92
N ALA A 167 -6.69 -20.96 -17.50
CA ALA A 167 -6.20 -22.27 -17.96
C ALA A 167 -5.31 -22.17 -19.21
N LYS A 168 -5.61 -21.26 -20.14
CA LYS A 168 -4.85 -21.08 -21.39
C LYS A 168 -3.68 -20.12 -21.19
N THR A 169 -2.50 -20.50 -21.71
CA THR A 169 -1.29 -19.65 -21.66
C THR A 169 -1.47 -18.30 -22.35
N SER A 170 -2.20 -18.25 -23.48
CA SER A 170 -2.50 -16.99 -24.17
C SER A 170 -3.38 -16.05 -23.33
N ALA A 171 -4.41 -16.59 -22.68
CA ALA A 171 -5.27 -15.82 -21.78
C ALA A 171 -4.49 -15.28 -20.58
N PHE A 172 -3.60 -16.09 -20.01
CA PHE A 172 -2.72 -15.67 -18.91
C PHE A 172 -1.87 -14.45 -19.30
N TRP A 173 -1.22 -14.49 -20.46
CA TRP A 173 -0.38 -13.39 -20.93
C TRP A 173 -1.19 -12.15 -21.27
N PHE A 174 -2.35 -12.32 -21.92
CA PHE A 174 -3.27 -11.22 -22.20
C PHE A 174 -3.68 -10.49 -20.92
N TYR A 175 -4.19 -11.21 -19.91
CA TYR A 175 -4.60 -10.58 -18.65
C TYR A 175 -3.44 -9.98 -17.87
N SER A 176 -2.26 -10.61 -17.91
CA SER A 176 -1.06 -10.06 -17.27
C SER A 176 -0.61 -8.75 -17.92
N ALA A 177 -0.55 -8.71 -19.26
CA ALA A 177 -0.20 -7.51 -20.02
C ALA A 177 -1.23 -6.40 -19.81
N SER A 178 -2.53 -6.72 -19.86
CA SER A 178 -3.60 -5.77 -19.55
C SER A 178 -3.51 -5.23 -18.12
N PHE A 179 -3.18 -6.08 -17.13
CA PHE A 179 -3.06 -5.64 -15.75
C PHE A 179 -1.94 -4.62 -15.56
N VAL A 180 -0.77 -4.91 -16.13
CA VAL A 180 0.38 -3.98 -16.14
C VAL A 180 0.04 -2.71 -16.92
N GLY A 181 -0.67 -2.82 -18.04
CA GLY A 181 -1.14 -1.68 -18.84
C GLY A 181 -2.09 -0.76 -18.08
N PHE A 182 -3.06 -1.30 -17.33
CA PHE A 182 -3.92 -0.50 -16.44
C PHE A 182 -3.12 0.17 -15.32
N GLY A 183 -2.16 -0.55 -14.73
CA GLY A 183 -1.23 0.03 -13.75
C GLY A 183 -0.44 1.22 -14.33
N LEU A 184 0.04 1.09 -15.57
CA LEU A 184 0.73 2.15 -16.29
C LEU A 184 -0.19 3.35 -16.58
N LEU A 185 -1.43 3.12 -17.02
CA LEU A 185 -2.40 4.21 -17.25
C LEU A 185 -2.68 4.99 -15.96
N VAL A 186 -2.91 4.29 -14.85
CA VAL A 186 -3.06 4.94 -13.53
C VAL A 186 -1.82 5.74 -13.17
N PHE A 187 -0.62 5.20 -13.41
CA PHE A 187 0.63 5.92 -13.21
C PHE A 187 0.73 7.17 -14.10
N LEU A 188 0.35 7.11 -15.38
CA LEU A 188 0.44 8.25 -16.29
C LEU A 188 -0.56 9.36 -15.94
N PHE A 189 -1.80 9.01 -15.61
CA PHE A 189 -2.82 9.99 -15.29
C PHE A 189 -2.66 10.57 -13.88
N THR A 190 -2.21 9.78 -12.91
CA THR A 190 -2.14 10.23 -11.51
C THR A 190 -0.70 10.42 -11.05
N VAL A 191 -0.43 11.53 -10.36
CA VAL A 191 0.92 11.82 -9.81
C VAL A 191 1.22 10.93 -8.59
N GLY A 192 0.19 10.58 -7.82
CA GLY A 192 0.33 9.91 -6.51
C GLY A 192 0.25 8.38 -6.49
N LEU A 193 -0.18 7.72 -7.57
CA LEU A 193 -0.55 6.29 -7.50
C LEU A 193 0.41 5.32 -8.23
N ARG A 194 1.68 5.70 -8.37
CA ARG A 194 2.74 4.86 -8.98
C ARG A 194 2.89 3.46 -8.39
N PHE A 195 2.44 3.26 -7.15
CA PHE A 195 2.53 1.96 -6.48
C PHE A 195 1.61 0.90 -7.08
N TYR A 196 0.50 1.27 -7.73
CA TYR A 196 -0.31 0.28 -8.45
C TYR A 196 0.40 -0.27 -9.68
N PHE A 197 1.24 0.54 -10.33
CA PHE A 197 2.07 0.04 -11.42
C PHE A 197 3.11 -0.97 -10.91
N LEU A 198 3.87 -0.60 -9.86
CA LEU A 198 4.82 -1.53 -9.22
C LEU A 198 4.13 -2.81 -8.73
N LEU A 199 2.97 -2.67 -8.10
CA LEU A 199 2.18 -3.78 -7.62
C LEU A 199 1.76 -4.73 -8.74
N SER A 200 1.21 -4.19 -9.84
CA SER A 200 0.74 -5.02 -10.96
C SER A 200 1.85 -5.97 -11.42
N ILE A 201 3.08 -5.46 -11.47
CA ILE A 201 4.27 -6.21 -11.84
C ILE A 201 4.67 -7.23 -10.78
N VAL A 202 4.67 -6.86 -9.49
CA VAL A 202 4.96 -7.77 -8.38
C VAL A 202 3.94 -8.92 -8.34
N CYS A 203 2.65 -8.62 -8.44
CA CYS A 203 1.57 -9.61 -8.44
C CYS A 203 1.68 -10.57 -9.63
N VAL A 204 1.94 -10.07 -10.85
CA VAL A 204 2.16 -10.91 -12.03
C VAL A 204 3.37 -11.81 -11.81
N THR A 205 4.48 -11.26 -11.34
CA THR A 205 5.73 -12.00 -11.12
C THR A 205 5.58 -13.09 -10.06
N LEU A 206 4.93 -12.79 -8.94
CA LEU A 206 4.60 -13.77 -7.90
C LEU A 206 3.67 -14.86 -8.43
N THR A 207 2.69 -14.48 -9.26
CA THR A 207 1.77 -15.45 -9.87
C THR A 207 2.50 -16.36 -10.86
N MET A 208 3.39 -15.81 -11.68
CA MET A 208 4.24 -16.59 -12.60
C MET A 208 5.11 -17.59 -11.84
N TYR A 209 5.68 -17.20 -10.71
CA TYR A 209 6.46 -18.09 -9.87
C TYR A 209 5.59 -19.21 -9.27
N HIS A 210 4.46 -18.86 -8.66
CA HIS A 210 3.59 -19.84 -8.02
C HIS A 210 2.95 -20.82 -9.01
N THR A 211 2.69 -20.37 -10.24
CA THR A 211 2.19 -21.23 -11.33
C THR A 211 3.30 -22.02 -12.04
N GLY A 212 4.55 -21.94 -11.57
CA GLY A 212 5.68 -22.70 -12.12
C GLY A 212 6.21 -22.19 -13.46
N ARG A 213 5.77 -21.01 -13.92
CA ARG A 213 6.19 -20.42 -15.21
C ARG A 213 7.59 -19.81 -15.16
N ILE A 214 8.06 -19.40 -13.98
CA ILE A 214 9.42 -18.88 -13.77
C ILE A 214 10.08 -19.54 -12.56
N LYS A 215 11.41 -19.59 -12.58
CA LYS A 215 12.22 -20.06 -11.45
C LYS A 215 12.30 -18.98 -10.37
N PHE A 216 12.57 -19.38 -9.13
CA PHE A 216 12.74 -18.46 -7.99
C PHE A 216 13.79 -17.37 -8.24
N ARG A 217 14.92 -17.71 -8.89
CA ARG A 217 15.98 -16.74 -9.24
C ARG A 217 15.47 -15.64 -10.18
N THR A 218 14.68 -16.01 -11.18
CA THR A 218 14.08 -15.06 -12.14
C THR A 218 13.06 -14.16 -11.44
N MET A 219 12.22 -14.74 -10.59
CA MET A 219 11.26 -13.98 -9.78
C MET A 219 11.98 -12.92 -8.91
N LEU A 220 13.06 -13.32 -8.22
CA LEU A 220 13.84 -12.41 -7.40
C LEU A 220 14.48 -11.29 -8.23
N ALA A 221 15.08 -11.63 -9.38
CA ALA A 221 15.69 -10.64 -10.28
C ALA A 221 14.67 -9.59 -10.76
N LEU A 222 13.46 -10.03 -11.16
CA LEU A 222 12.39 -9.14 -11.58
C LEU A 222 11.92 -8.23 -10.44
N ILE A 223 11.63 -8.78 -9.25
CA ILE A 223 11.20 -7.99 -8.09
C ILE A 223 12.25 -6.95 -7.69
N CYS A 224 13.55 -7.27 -7.83
CA CYS A 224 14.61 -6.30 -7.56
C CYS A 224 14.75 -5.24 -8.67
N LEU A 225 14.58 -5.60 -9.94
CA LEU A 225 14.79 -4.70 -11.08
C LEU A 225 13.66 -3.66 -11.23
N PHE A 226 12.41 -4.06 -11.06
CA PHE A 226 11.26 -3.20 -11.38
C PHE A 226 11.12 -1.93 -10.54
N PRO A 227 11.44 -1.91 -9.23
CA PRO A 227 11.52 -0.66 -8.47
C PRO A 227 12.44 0.38 -9.14
N PHE A 228 13.58 -0.03 -9.69
CA PHE A 228 14.49 0.89 -10.39
C PHE A 228 13.90 1.41 -11.70
N VAL A 229 13.19 0.55 -12.46
CA VAL A 229 12.51 0.97 -13.69
C VAL A 229 11.39 1.98 -13.38
N VAL A 230 10.55 1.69 -12.39
CA VAL A 230 9.46 2.59 -11.98
C VAL A 230 10.01 3.89 -11.39
N GLY A 231 11.08 3.82 -10.60
CA GLY A 231 11.79 4.98 -10.08
C GLY A 231 12.38 5.84 -11.19
N GLY A 232 13.04 5.24 -12.18
CA GLY A 232 13.58 5.94 -13.34
C GLY A 232 12.50 6.64 -14.16
N LEU A 233 11.39 5.97 -14.45
CA LEU A 233 10.24 6.57 -15.13
C LEU A 233 9.64 7.75 -14.33
N ALA A 234 9.59 7.62 -13.00
CA ALA A 234 9.11 8.70 -12.14
C ALA A 234 10.08 9.90 -12.17
N MET A 235 11.39 9.69 -12.12
CA MET A 235 12.38 10.76 -12.23
C MET A 235 12.28 11.51 -13.57
N MET A 236 12.15 10.78 -14.68
CA MET A 236 11.93 11.36 -16.01
C MET A 236 10.67 12.23 -16.04
N ARG A 237 9.59 11.74 -15.42
CA ARG A 237 8.33 12.49 -15.31
C ARG A 237 8.47 13.77 -14.49
N TYR A 238 9.27 13.76 -13.43
CA TYR A 238 9.51 14.93 -12.57
C TYR A 238 10.58 15.88 -13.11
N GLY A 239 11.04 15.71 -14.35
CA GLY A 239 11.97 16.64 -14.98
C GLY A 239 13.36 16.66 -14.35
N TYR A 240 13.74 15.61 -13.62
CA TYR A 240 15.13 15.43 -13.18
C TYR A 240 15.99 15.18 -14.41
N SER A 241 16.62 16.24 -14.93
CA SER A 241 17.54 16.16 -16.06
C SER A 241 18.95 15.79 -15.57
N GLU A 242 19.64 14.96 -16.35
CA GLU A 242 21.03 14.53 -16.13
C GLU A 242 22.00 15.72 -15.98
N ASN A 243 21.59 16.94 -16.39
CA ASN A 243 22.42 18.14 -16.42
C ASN A 243 22.29 19.07 -15.20
N SER A 244 21.43 18.76 -14.21
CA SER A 244 21.01 19.77 -13.20
C SER A 244 21.75 19.73 -11.85
N SER A 245 22.67 18.81 -11.62
CA SER A 245 23.64 18.89 -10.50
C SER A 245 24.70 17.80 -10.69
N GLY A 246 25.94 18.03 -10.23
CA GLY A 246 27.08 17.09 -10.36
C GLY A 246 26.92 15.74 -9.63
N PHE A 247 25.69 15.29 -9.38
CA PHE A 247 25.34 14.00 -8.83
C PHE A 247 24.91 13.05 -9.95
N ALA A 248 25.59 11.91 -10.07
CA ALA A 248 25.26 10.88 -11.04
C ALA A 248 23.80 10.38 -10.87
N PHE A 249 23.17 9.97 -11.98
CA PHE A 249 21.80 9.46 -12.04
C PHE A 249 21.49 8.36 -11.01
N ILE A 250 22.44 7.45 -10.78
CA ILE A 250 22.27 6.29 -9.88
C ILE A 250 22.08 6.73 -8.40
N PRO A 251 22.96 7.55 -7.80
CA PRO A 251 22.71 8.14 -6.48
C PRO A 251 21.35 8.87 -6.34
N GLN A 252 20.93 9.63 -7.36
CA GLN A 252 19.63 10.32 -7.32
C GLN A 252 18.46 9.35 -7.33
N LEU A 253 18.54 8.29 -8.14
CA LEU A 253 17.55 7.21 -8.17
C LEU A 253 17.48 6.49 -6.83
N LEU A 254 18.62 6.23 -6.18
CA LEU A 254 18.66 5.63 -4.85
C LEU A 254 18.03 6.53 -3.78
N LEU A 255 18.29 7.84 -3.82
CA LEU A 255 17.65 8.81 -2.93
C LEU A 255 16.14 8.93 -3.17
N PHE A 256 15.73 8.89 -4.42
CA PHE A 256 14.32 8.89 -4.80
C PHE A 256 13.62 7.64 -4.29
N LEU A 257 14.19 6.45 -4.53
CA LEU A 257 13.66 5.18 -4.01
C LEU A 257 13.67 5.14 -2.48
N GLN A 258 14.66 5.75 -1.82
CA GLN A 258 14.66 5.90 -0.37
C GLN A 258 13.47 6.76 0.08
N GLY A 259 13.35 8.01 -0.36
CA GLY A 259 12.26 8.90 0.08
C GLY A 259 10.86 8.37 -0.28
N ASP A 260 10.74 7.63 -1.38
CA ASP A 260 9.45 7.18 -1.89
C ASP A 260 9.05 5.77 -1.52
N ILE A 261 10.01 4.89 -1.28
CA ILE A 261 9.72 3.49 -0.95
C ILE A 261 10.06 3.23 0.51
N PHE A 262 11.07 3.87 1.10
CA PHE A 262 11.53 3.61 2.47
C PHE A 262 12.02 4.90 3.14
N PRO A 263 11.13 5.84 3.55
CA PRO A 263 11.55 7.11 4.12
C PRO A 263 12.06 6.93 5.56
N VAL A 264 13.29 6.39 5.67
CA VAL A 264 13.99 6.12 6.93
C VAL A 264 14.27 7.42 7.69
N ASP A 265 14.46 8.53 6.98
CA ASP A 265 14.64 9.88 7.50
C ASP A 265 13.42 10.39 8.28
N ALA A 266 12.21 9.98 7.88
CA ALA A 266 11.00 10.40 8.56
C ALA A 266 10.96 9.98 10.03
N PHE A 267 11.46 8.79 10.36
CA PHE A 267 11.58 8.36 11.74
C PHE A 267 12.45 9.32 12.56
N TYR A 268 13.64 9.67 12.06
CA TYR A 268 14.60 10.49 12.81
C TYR A 268 14.12 11.92 12.97
N ASN A 269 13.61 12.52 11.91
CA ASN A 269 13.07 13.89 11.93
C ASN A 269 11.90 14.00 12.92
N ILE A 270 10.99 13.02 12.91
CA ILE A 270 9.86 12.98 13.85
C ILE A 270 10.36 12.76 15.26
N TYR A 271 11.28 11.80 15.46
CA TYR A 271 11.84 11.52 16.76
C TYR A 271 12.48 12.77 17.35
N GLU A 272 13.40 13.43 16.64
CA GLU A 272 14.07 14.67 17.10
C GLU A 272 13.07 15.80 17.40
N HIS A 273 12.06 15.99 16.53
CA HIS A 273 11.01 16.98 16.76
C HIS A 273 10.20 16.70 18.03
N CYS A 274 9.90 15.43 18.30
CA CYS A 274 9.12 14.99 19.46
C CYS A 274 9.95 14.78 20.75
N SER A 275 11.27 14.55 20.63
CA SER A 275 12.16 14.16 21.74
C SER A 275 13.15 15.25 22.15
N SER A 276 13.32 16.31 21.34
CA SER A 276 14.24 17.41 21.65
C SER A 276 13.95 17.98 23.05
N ALA A 277 14.98 17.90 23.89
CA ALA A 277 14.99 18.01 25.36
C ALA A 277 14.61 19.39 25.96
N GLY A 278 13.77 20.17 25.26
CA GLY A 278 13.34 21.51 25.68
C GLY A 278 11.82 21.73 25.68
N GLY A 279 10.99 20.72 25.35
CA GLY A 279 9.54 20.80 25.55
C GLY A 279 8.80 21.86 24.74
N VAL A 280 9.35 22.33 23.62
CA VAL A 280 8.76 23.43 22.84
C VAL A 280 7.57 22.96 21.99
N VAL A 281 7.51 21.69 21.58
CA VAL A 281 6.41 21.15 20.78
C VAL A 281 5.92 19.82 21.35
N GLN A 282 4.66 19.77 21.80
CA GLN A 282 4.00 18.52 22.17
C GLN A 282 3.70 17.71 20.91
N CYS A 283 4.03 16.41 20.92
CA CYS A 283 3.56 15.52 19.87
C CYS A 283 2.02 15.57 19.81
N PRO A 284 1.43 15.55 18.61
CA PRO A 284 0.00 15.81 18.42
C PRO A 284 -0.91 14.74 19.04
N GLY A 285 -0.42 13.53 19.30
CA GLY A 285 -1.19 12.47 19.94
C GLY A 285 -2.19 11.81 18.99
N THR A 286 -3.28 11.26 19.54
CA THR A 286 -4.29 10.50 18.76
C THR A 286 -5.10 11.35 17.80
N ILE A 287 -5.06 12.68 17.91
CA ILE A 287 -5.85 13.60 17.08
C ILE A 287 -5.58 13.43 15.58
N LEU A 288 -4.36 13.08 15.19
CA LEU A 288 -4.02 12.83 13.78
C LEU A 288 -4.70 11.57 13.24
N LEU A 289 -4.83 10.54 14.08
CA LEU A 289 -5.53 9.30 13.73
C LEU A 289 -7.03 9.54 13.63
N GLU A 290 -7.59 10.32 14.56
CA GLU A 290 -8.99 10.73 14.57
C GLU A 290 -9.33 11.56 13.33
N ASN A 291 -8.53 12.59 13.02
CA ASN A 291 -8.68 13.40 11.81
C ASN A 291 -8.70 12.55 10.55
N GLN A 292 -7.83 11.53 10.47
CA GLN A 292 -7.77 10.65 9.32
C GLN A 292 -9.05 9.80 9.16
N LEU A 293 -9.72 9.43 10.25
CA LEU A 293 -11.01 8.75 10.22
C LEU A 293 -12.17 9.72 9.93
N LEU A 294 -12.16 10.90 10.54
CA LEU A 294 -13.15 11.96 10.32
C LEU A 294 -13.17 12.47 8.87
N ARG A 295 -12.08 12.29 8.12
CA ARG A 295 -12.05 12.51 6.67
C ARG A 295 -13.11 11.72 5.92
N MET A 296 -13.59 10.58 6.44
CA MET A 296 -14.65 9.80 5.81
C MET A 296 -16.03 10.44 5.88
N VAL A 297 -16.29 11.29 6.88
CA VAL A 297 -17.60 11.91 7.07
C VAL A 297 -17.88 12.82 5.87
N PRO A 298 -18.92 12.55 5.05
CA PRO A 298 -19.28 13.42 3.94
C PRO A 298 -19.66 14.81 4.46
N ARG A 299 -19.35 15.88 3.71
CA ARG A 299 -19.69 17.25 4.11
C ARG A 299 -21.20 17.49 4.24
N VAL A 300 -22.01 16.73 3.51
CA VAL A 300 -23.47 16.78 3.65
C VAL A 300 -23.92 16.37 5.06
N LEU A 301 -23.11 15.59 5.79
CA LEU A 301 -23.37 15.19 7.18
C LEU A 301 -22.59 16.04 8.20
N TRP A 302 -21.67 16.90 7.73
CA TRP A 302 -20.88 17.82 8.55
C TRP A 302 -20.51 19.04 7.70
N GLU A 303 -21.41 20.02 7.66
CA GLU A 303 -21.27 21.18 6.77
C GLU A 303 -20.04 22.03 7.11
N GLU A 304 -19.73 22.17 8.40
CA GLU A 304 -18.57 22.89 8.94
C GLU A 304 -17.24 22.11 8.81
N LYS A 305 -17.22 20.97 8.14
CA LYS A 305 -16.01 20.15 7.99
C LYS A 305 -14.90 20.98 7.33
N PRO A 306 -13.70 21.07 7.95
CA PRO A 306 -12.56 21.78 7.37
C PRO A 306 -12.24 21.31 5.95
N ASP A 307 -11.84 22.25 5.10
CA ASP A 307 -11.44 21.94 3.72
C ASP A 307 -10.29 20.94 3.67
N ILE A 308 -9.36 21.11 4.61
CA ILE A 308 -8.18 20.28 4.80
C ILE A 308 -8.17 19.82 6.26
N MET A 309 -8.33 18.52 6.48
CA MET A 309 -8.09 17.93 7.80
C MET A 309 -6.61 17.57 7.93
N LEU A 310 -5.96 17.93 9.03
CA LEU A 310 -4.55 17.61 9.21
C LEU A 310 -4.36 16.10 9.45
N SER A 311 -3.75 15.41 8.48
CA SER A 311 -3.34 14.00 8.63
C SER A 311 -1.92 13.87 9.15
N GLY A 312 -1.50 12.68 9.57
CA GLY A 312 -0.11 12.42 9.98
C GLY A 312 0.93 12.78 8.90
N SER A 313 0.63 12.51 7.63
CA SER A 313 1.51 12.91 6.51
C SER A 313 1.56 14.42 6.30
N ALA A 314 0.43 15.12 6.45
CA ALA A 314 0.41 16.58 6.37
C ALA A 314 1.15 17.21 7.56
N TYR A 315 0.95 16.68 8.77
CA TYR A 315 1.65 17.13 9.98
C TYR A 315 3.17 16.97 9.81
N TYR A 316 3.62 15.78 9.40
CA TYR A 316 5.04 15.52 9.17
C TYR A 316 5.63 16.48 8.13
N THR A 317 4.95 16.67 7.00
CA THR A 317 5.45 17.54 5.92
C THR A 317 5.57 19.00 6.35
N GLN A 318 4.54 19.53 7.01
CA GLN A 318 4.44 20.96 7.35
C GLN A 318 5.20 21.34 8.62
N PHE A 319 5.01 20.57 9.71
CA PHE A 319 5.48 20.96 11.04
C PHE A 319 6.81 20.30 11.43
N VAL A 320 7.11 19.12 10.92
CA VAL A 320 8.37 18.41 11.23
C VAL A 320 9.45 18.77 10.21
N VAL A 321 9.15 18.65 8.92
CA VAL A 321 10.13 18.95 7.85
C VAL A 321 10.20 20.45 7.56
N GLY A 322 9.16 21.22 7.88
CA GLY A 322 9.09 22.64 7.52
C GLY A 322 8.95 22.86 6.00
N SER A 323 8.48 21.86 5.26
CA SER A 323 8.37 21.93 3.81
C SER A 323 6.98 22.40 3.40
N LEU A 324 6.93 23.56 2.75
CA LEU A 324 5.75 24.03 2.01
C LEU A 324 5.68 23.46 0.57
N ARG A 325 6.66 22.63 0.17
CA ARG A 325 6.76 22.07 -1.19
C ARG A 325 5.62 21.11 -1.53
N GLU A 326 5.41 20.91 -2.83
CA GLU A 326 4.34 20.11 -3.46
C GLU A 326 4.25 18.61 -3.08
N LEU A 327 5.24 18.07 -2.37
CA LEU A 327 5.35 16.65 -2.06
C LEU A 327 4.94 16.39 -0.62
N THR A 328 3.79 15.74 -0.40
CA THR A 328 3.47 15.19 0.92
C THR A 328 4.41 14.04 1.21
N LEU A 329 5.23 14.23 2.24
CA LEU A 329 6.10 13.21 2.77
C LEU A 329 5.33 12.35 3.76
N SER A 330 5.77 11.11 3.89
CA SER A 330 5.04 10.11 4.65
C SER A 330 5.74 9.83 5.98
N PRO A 331 5.01 9.75 7.10
CA PRO A 331 5.63 9.61 8.42
C PRO A 331 6.12 8.18 8.69
N THR A 332 5.78 7.19 7.85
CA THR A 332 5.91 5.74 8.10
C THR A 332 5.07 5.25 9.26
N ILE A 333 4.93 3.93 9.36
CA ILE A 333 4.32 3.29 10.53
C ILE A 333 5.10 3.61 11.82
N PHE A 334 6.43 3.74 11.75
CA PHE A 334 7.27 4.03 12.91
C PHE A 334 7.11 5.47 13.37
N GLY A 335 7.22 6.43 12.44
CA GLY A 335 7.07 7.85 12.78
C GLY A 335 5.65 8.20 13.18
N GLU A 336 4.62 7.63 12.56
CA GLU A 336 3.24 7.82 13.04
C GLU A 336 3.03 7.24 14.45
N GLY A 337 3.67 6.11 14.78
CA GLY A 337 3.64 5.58 16.15
C GLY A 337 4.14 6.60 17.19
N ILE A 338 5.24 7.31 16.88
CA ILE A 338 5.80 8.37 17.74
C ILE A 338 4.86 9.58 17.80
N LEU A 339 4.30 10.01 16.66
CA LEU A 339 3.35 11.12 16.63
C LEU A 339 2.10 10.85 17.48
N VAL A 340 1.62 9.61 17.48
CA VAL A 340 0.44 9.16 18.23
C VAL A 340 0.72 8.99 19.72
N SER A 341 1.93 8.56 20.10
CA SER A 341 2.31 8.39 21.50
C SER A 341 3.80 8.66 21.71
N ALA A 342 4.12 9.56 22.64
CA ALA A 342 5.49 9.78 23.10
C ALA A 342 6.00 8.67 24.03
N SER A 343 5.12 7.81 24.57
CA SER A 343 5.50 6.69 25.44
C SER A 343 5.78 5.41 24.65
N SER A 344 6.81 4.65 25.05
CA SER A 344 7.11 3.34 24.46
C SER A 344 5.95 2.35 24.61
N ALA A 345 5.19 2.42 25.72
CA ALA A 345 4.01 1.58 25.93
C ALA A 345 2.89 1.89 24.92
N GLY A 346 2.59 3.16 24.66
CA GLY A 346 1.59 3.54 23.66
C GLY A 346 2.04 3.21 22.23
N ILE A 347 3.33 3.35 21.92
CA ILE A 347 3.89 2.91 20.63
C ILE A 347 3.76 1.39 20.45
N LEU A 348 4.00 0.61 21.51
CA LEU A 348 3.80 -0.84 21.49
C LEU A 348 2.34 -1.20 21.20
N ILE A 349 1.38 -0.55 21.88
CA ILE A 349 -0.05 -0.75 21.66
C ILE A 349 -0.42 -0.42 20.20
N TYR A 350 0.12 0.67 19.66
CA TYR A 350 -0.07 1.06 18.27
C TYR A 350 0.45 -0.02 17.29
N TYR A 351 1.65 -0.57 17.49
CA TYR A 351 2.17 -1.65 16.65
C TYR A 351 1.35 -2.94 16.76
N LEU A 352 0.91 -3.30 17.97
CA LEU A 352 0.04 -4.45 18.19
C LEU A 352 -1.28 -4.27 17.44
N ALA A 353 -1.92 -3.10 17.53
CA ALA A 353 -3.13 -2.78 16.80
C ALA A 353 -2.91 -2.88 15.28
N ALA A 354 -1.84 -2.26 14.77
CA ALA A 354 -1.53 -2.23 13.35
C ALA A 354 -1.32 -3.64 12.76
N ILE A 355 -0.58 -4.51 13.45
CA ILE A 355 -0.31 -5.88 12.99
C ILE A 355 -1.55 -6.78 13.17
N SER A 356 -2.35 -6.56 14.22
CA SER A 356 -3.57 -7.34 14.45
C SER A 356 -4.55 -7.24 13.28
N VAL A 357 -4.68 -6.05 12.68
CA VAL A 357 -5.54 -5.82 11.51
C VAL A 357 -5.05 -6.64 10.31
N LEU A 358 -3.73 -6.71 10.07
CA LEU A 358 -3.19 -7.54 8.99
C LEU A 358 -3.49 -9.02 9.19
N VAL A 359 -3.40 -9.51 10.44
CA VAL A 359 -3.73 -10.90 10.76
C VAL A 359 -5.23 -11.17 10.60
N ALA A 360 -6.09 -10.23 10.98
CA ALA A 360 -7.54 -10.34 10.79
C ALA A 360 -7.93 -10.37 9.31
N ILE A 361 -7.33 -9.50 8.48
CA ILE A 361 -7.50 -9.49 7.02
C ILE A 361 -7.09 -10.83 6.44
N ASP A 362 -5.89 -11.30 6.77
CA ASP A 362 -5.41 -12.59 6.31
C ASP A 362 -6.36 -13.72 6.72
N PHE A 363 -6.77 -13.80 8.00
CA PHE A 363 -7.75 -14.78 8.47
C PHE A 363 -9.05 -14.77 7.64
N GLY A 364 -9.57 -13.59 7.31
CA GLY A 364 -10.74 -13.43 6.46
C GLY A 364 -10.53 -13.96 5.04
N ILE A 365 -9.38 -13.64 4.41
CA ILE A 365 -8.99 -14.15 3.09
C ILE A 365 -8.97 -15.68 3.10
N PHE A 366 -8.37 -16.30 4.12
CA PHE A 366 -8.24 -17.75 4.17
C PHE A 366 -9.56 -18.49 4.30
N ARG A 367 -10.53 -17.90 5.01
CA ARG A 367 -11.77 -18.61 5.34
C ARG A 367 -12.90 -18.40 4.32
N TYR A 368 -12.85 -17.32 3.55
CA TYR A 368 -13.94 -16.92 2.66
C TYR A 368 -13.41 -16.54 1.26
N PRO A 369 -13.63 -17.38 0.23
CA PRO A 369 -13.15 -17.11 -1.13
C PRO A 369 -13.68 -15.79 -1.72
N THR A 370 -14.92 -15.39 -1.38
CA THR A 370 -15.48 -14.08 -1.72
C THR A 370 -14.62 -12.95 -1.14
N PHE A 371 -14.21 -13.12 0.12
CA PHE A 371 -13.40 -12.15 0.87
C PHE A 371 -11.96 -12.12 0.33
N ALA A 372 -11.43 -13.23 -0.19
CA ALA A 372 -10.12 -13.27 -0.84
C ALA A 372 -10.05 -12.43 -2.12
N ILE A 373 -11.09 -12.49 -2.96
CA ILE A 373 -11.18 -11.69 -4.20
C ILE A 373 -11.39 -10.22 -3.89
N VAL A 374 -12.23 -9.92 -2.90
CA VAL A 374 -12.46 -8.56 -2.40
C VAL A 374 -11.16 -7.99 -1.82
N LEU A 375 -10.46 -8.78 -1.00
CA LEU A 375 -9.27 -8.32 -0.30
C LEU A 375 -8.01 -8.27 -1.16
N SER A 376 -7.94 -8.97 -2.30
CA SER A 376 -6.80 -8.81 -3.22
C SER A 376 -6.66 -7.38 -3.75
N GLY A 377 -7.76 -6.61 -3.78
CA GLY A 377 -7.74 -5.17 -4.07
C GLY A 377 -7.04 -4.32 -3.00
N PHE A 378 -6.83 -4.85 -1.78
CA PHE A 378 -6.11 -4.19 -0.70
C PHE A 378 -4.63 -4.54 -0.63
N PHE A 379 -4.17 -5.57 -1.36
CA PHE A 379 -2.74 -5.89 -1.42
C PHE A 379 -1.86 -4.67 -1.77
N PRO A 380 -2.25 -3.76 -2.69
CA PRO A 380 -1.53 -2.50 -2.90
C PRO A 380 -1.42 -1.62 -1.65
N LYS A 381 -2.46 -1.61 -0.81
CA LYS A 381 -2.57 -0.74 0.36
C LYS A 381 -1.71 -1.19 1.53
N VAL A 382 -1.18 -2.42 1.51
CA VAL A 382 -0.18 -2.85 2.51
C VAL A 382 1.14 -2.09 2.33
N PHE A 383 1.44 -1.68 1.11
CA PHE A 383 2.57 -0.77 0.87
C PHE A 383 2.32 0.60 1.55
N ASP A 384 1.10 1.13 1.41
CA ASP A 384 0.67 2.34 2.10
C ASP A 384 0.60 2.16 3.63
N TRP A 385 0.46 0.95 4.16
CA TRP A 385 0.47 0.71 5.60
C TRP A 385 1.83 1.01 6.23
N HIS A 386 2.90 0.47 5.66
CA HIS A 386 4.23 0.68 6.23
C HIS A 386 4.79 2.06 5.87
N ARG A 387 4.53 2.56 4.65
CA ARG A 387 4.97 3.89 4.21
C ARG A 387 4.09 5.00 4.75
N GLY A 388 2.78 4.88 4.59
CA GLY A 388 1.74 5.88 4.88
C GLY A 388 1.40 6.04 6.35
N GLY A 389 1.58 4.99 7.15
CA GLY A 389 1.10 4.91 8.51
C GLY A 389 -0.15 4.03 8.64
N PHE A 390 -0.44 3.62 9.86
CA PHE A 390 -1.60 2.81 10.20
C PHE A 390 -2.92 3.59 10.01
N SER A 391 -2.96 4.89 10.32
CA SER A 391 -4.19 5.68 10.20
C SER A 391 -4.67 5.78 8.75
N LEU A 392 -3.75 6.04 7.82
CA LEU A 392 -4.04 6.11 6.39
C LEU A 392 -4.48 4.73 5.86
N PHE A 393 -3.84 3.66 6.33
CA PHE A 393 -4.24 2.31 5.99
C PHE A 393 -5.64 1.96 6.48
N LEU A 394 -5.97 2.26 7.74
CA LEU A 394 -7.32 2.09 8.28
C LEU A 394 -8.34 2.90 7.49
N TYR A 395 -7.98 4.12 7.10
CA TYR A 395 -8.85 4.95 6.28
C TYR A 395 -9.22 4.27 4.97
N TRP A 396 -8.22 3.78 4.24
CA TRP A 396 -8.45 3.04 3.01
C TRP A 396 -9.18 1.73 3.25
N LEU A 397 -8.85 1.01 4.34
CA LEU A 397 -9.50 -0.25 4.71
C LEU A 397 -11.01 -0.08 4.84
N ILE A 398 -11.43 0.89 5.65
CA ILE A 398 -12.85 1.15 5.92
C ILE A 398 -13.54 1.69 4.67
N THR A 399 -12.95 2.68 3.99
CA THR A 399 -13.57 3.32 2.81
C THR A 399 -13.84 2.29 1.71
N VAL A 400 -12.85 1.45 1.41
CA VAL A 400 -12.99 0.42 0.39
C VAL A 400 -13.93 -0.69 0.86
N PHE A 401 -13.92 -1.06 2.16
CA PHE A 401 -14.88 -2.03 2.69
C PHE A 401 -16.33 -1.55 2.50
N VAL A 402 -16.61 -0.28 2.78
CA VAL A 402 -17.94 0.33 2.55
C VAL A 402 -18.31 0.26 1.06
N VAL A 403 -17.41 0.68 0.16
CA VAL A 403 -17.64 0.58 -1.28
C VAL A 403 -17.91 -0.86 -1.71
N PHE A 404 -17.18 -1.82 -1.17
CA PHE A 404 -17.39 -3.23 -1.47
C PHE A 404 -18.74 -3.74 -0.98
N CYS A 405 -19.18 -3.37 0.22
CA CYS A 405 -20.53 -3.70 0.69
C CYS A 405 -21.60 -3.16 -0.26
N LEU A 406 -21.45 -1.92 -0.75
CA LEU A 406 -22.39 -1.31 -1.70
C LEU A 406 -22.42 -2.05 -3.05
N PHE A 407 -21.25 -2.31 -3.64
CA PHE A 407 -21.17 -3.02 -4.92
C PHE A 407 -21.61 -4.49 -4.80
N TYR A 408 -21.36 -5.11 -3.65
CA TYR A 408 -21.83 -6.46 -3.38
C TYR A 408 -23.36 -6.50 -3.27
N ALA A 409 -23.97 -5.57 -2.53
CA ALA A 409 -25.42 -5.43 -2.47
C ALA A 409 -26.02 -5.19 -3.87
N LEU A 410 -25.43 -4.29 -4.65
CA LEU A 410 -25.85 -4.02 -6.03
C LEU A 410 -25.77 -5.29 -6.91
N SER A 411 -24.69 -6.05 -6.80
CA SER A 411 -24.55 -7.32 -7.55
C SER A 411 -25.62 -8.35 -7.18
N ARG A 412 -26.03 -8.40 -5.91
CA ARG A 412 -27.12 -9.29 -5.44
C ARG A 412 -28.45 -8.86 -6.04
N LEU A 413 -28.75 -7.56 -6.02
CA LEU A 413 -29.98 -7.01 -6.59
C LEU A 413 -30.10 -7.31 -8.09
N ILE A 414 -29.01 -7.11 -8.85
CA ILE A 414 -28.99 -7.43 -10.28
C ILE A 414 -29.14 -8.94 -10.52
N ASP A 415 -28.50 -9.80 -9.73
CA ASP A 415 -28.67 -11.26 -9.88
C ASP A 415 -30.10 -11.72 -9.62
N ILE A 416 -30.80 -11.12 -8.65
CA ILE A 416 -32.23 -11.38 -8.38
C ILE A 416 -33.07 -10.97 -9.59
N GLY A 417 -32.94 -9.73 -10.07
CA GLY A 417 -33.72 -9.25 -11.22
C GLY A 417 -33.48 -10.05 -12.51
N LEU A 418 -32.26 -10.54 -12.73
CA LEU A 418 -31.93 -11.42 -13.85
C LEU A 418 -32.59 -12.81 -13.73
N ARG A 419 -32.71 -13.36 -12.52
CA ARG A 419 -33.39 -14.66 -12.30
C ARG A 419 -34.89 -14.55 -12.54
N ASP A 420 -35.50 -13.47 -12.05
CA ASP A 420 -36.94 -13.23 -12.19
C ASP A 420 -37.31 -13.09 -13.67
N SER A 421 -36.53 -12.30 -14.43
CA SER A 421 -36.72 -12.12 -15.88
C SER A 421 -36.65 -13.44 -16.66
N VAL A 422 -35.69 -14.31 -16.33
CA VAL A 422 -35.54 -15.62 -16.99
C VAL A 422 -36.73 -16.54 -16.64
N SER A 423 -37.25 -16.48 -15.42
CA SER A 423 -38.41 -17.27 -15.01
C SER A 423 -39.68 -16.84 -15.76
N THR A 424 -39.88 -15.55 -15.96
CA THR A 424 -41.03 -14.98 -16.69
C THR A 424 -41.00 -15.37 -18.17
N ILE A 425 -39.84 -15.26 -18.83
CA ILE A 425 -39.67 -15.66 -20.24
C ILE A 425 -39.97 -17.15 -20.43
N ARG A 426 -39.49 -18.01 -19.50
CA ARG A 426 -39.70 -19.46 -19.58
C ARG A 426 -41.15 -19.88 -19.37
N ASN A 427 -41.91 -19.09 -18.61
CA ASN A 427 -43.34 -19.30 -18.41
C ASN A 427 -44.17 -18.82 -19.61
N HIS A 428 -43.72 -17.79 -20.33
CA HIS A 428 -44.35 -17.37 -21.59
C HIS A 428 -44.02 -18.28 -22.77
N SER A 429 -42.84 -18.90 -22.84
CA SER A 429 -42.50 -19.85 -23.92
C SER A 429 -43.15 -21.23 -23.78
N ARG A 430 -43.84 -21.50 -22.66
CA ARG A 430 -44.54 -22.77 -22.37
C ARG A 430 -46.06 -22.68 -22.54
N ARG A 431 -46.59 -21.48 -22.76
CA ARG A 431 -47.95 -21.24 -23.23
C ARG A 431 -47.90 -21.05 -24.73
#